data_AF-A0A101XK00-F1
#
_entry.id   AF-A0A101XK00-F1
#
_cell.length_a   1.000
_cell.length_b   1.000
_cell.length_c   1.000
_cell.angle_alpha   90.00
_cell.angle_beta   90.00
_cell.angle_gamma   90.00
#
_symmetry.space_group_name_H-M   'P 1'
#
loop_
_entity.id
_entity.type
_entity.pdbx_description
1 polymer ?
#
loop_
_entity_poly.entity_id
_entity_poly.type
_entity_poly.pdbx_seq_one_letter_code
_entity_poly.pdbx_strand_id
1 'polypeptide(L)' 'MPKCPYCGSEGLTPIKSWRFRFYDVTMYRCNRCGGEFNHYVNTTGKGKPEYYVRIKPRLKRGVPSATSGSGHESVKD' A
#
# COMPACT_ATOMS: atom_id res chain seq x y z
N MET A 1 -10.43 -2.71 11.58
CA MET A 1 -9.72 -1.73 10.73
C MET A 1 -8.59 -2.48 10.03
N PRO A 2 -8.40 -2.36 8.70
CA PRO A 2 -7.34 -3.07 8.02
C PRO A 2 -5.95 -2.66 8.56
N LYS A 3 -4.99 -3.58 8.52
CA LYS A 3 -3.59 -3.29 8.87
C LYS A 3 -2.76 -3.19 7.60
N CYS A 4 -1.78 -2.31 7.60
CA CYS A 4 -0.84 -2.19 6.49
C CYS A 4 -0.09 -3.53 6.29
N PRO A 5 -0.21 -4.20 5.14
CA PRO A 5 0.44 -5.48 4.88
C PRO A 5 1.96 -5.35 4.68
N TYR A 6 2.51 -4.12 4.72
CA TYR A 6 3.94 -3.85 4.63
C TYR A 6 4.60 -3.64 5.99
N CYS A 7 3.95 -2.91 6.91
CA CYS A 7 4.56 -2.51 8.19
C CYS A 7 3.66 -2.72 9.43
N GLY A 8 2.46 -3.27 9.26
CA GLY A 8 1.52 -3.57 10.35
C GLY A 8 0.77 -2.36 10.95
N SER A 9 1.06 -1.13 10.52
CA SER A 9 0.37 0.08 11.02
C SER A 9 -1.12 0.12 10.65
N GLU A 10 -1.93 0.65 11.56
CA GLU A 10 -3.36 0.94 11.35
C GLU A 10 -3.61 2.35 10.79
N GLY A 11 -2.58 3.19 10.70
CA GLY A 11 -2.65 4.53 10.11
C GLY A 11 -2.79 4.45 8.60
N LEU A 12 -4.02 4.34 8.12
CA LEU A 12 -4.36 4.15 6.71
C LEU A 12 -5.28 5.26 6.20
N THR A 13 -5.00 5.75 5.01
CA THR A 13 -5.87 6.69 4.29
C THR A 13 -6.49 5.97 3.09
N PRO A 14 -7.84 5.86 3.00
CA PRO A 14 -8.50 5.32 1.82
C PRO A 14 -8.31 6.28 0.64
N ILE A 15 -7.90 5.76 -0.51
CA ILE A 15 -7.71 6.52 -1.73
C ILE A 15 -8.92 6.40 -2.65
N LYS A 16 -9.39 5.16 -2.88
CA LYS A 16 -10.54 4.88 -3.74
C LYS A 16 -11.18 3.55 -3.34
N SER A 17 -12.47 3.41 -3.61
CA SER A 17 -13.22 2.17 -3.40
C SER A 17 -13.98 1.79 -4.67
N TRP A 18 -14.13 0.49 -4.91
CA TRP A 18 -14.90 -0.05 -6.03
C TRP A 18 -15.37 -1.47 -5.71
N ARG A 19 -16.32 -1.97 -6.50
CA ARG A 19 -16.79 -3.35 -6.41
C ARG A 19 -16.10 -4.24 -7.44
N PHE A 20 -15.61 -5.39 -7.02
CA PHE A 20 -15.04 -6.41 -7.90
C PHE A 20 -15.70 -7.76 -7.64
N ARG A 21 -16.60 -8.18 -8.53
CA ARG A 21 -17.45 -9.37 -8.34
C ARG A 21 -18.24 -9.28 -7.02
N PHE A 22 -17.94 -10.17 -6.08
CA PHE A 22 -18.53 -10.25 -4.74
C PHE A 22 -17.61 -9.66 -3.65
N TYR A 23 -16.62 -8.85 -4.04
CA TYR A 23 -15.77 -8.12 -3.11
C TYR A 23 -16.03 -6.62 -3.18
N ASP A 24 -16.15 -6.01 -2.01
CA ASP A 24 -15.93 -4.58 -1.84
C ASP A 24 -14.43 -4.37 -1.67
N VAL A 25 -13.87 -3.49 -2.50
CA VAL A 25 -12.44 -3.24 -2.56
C VAL A 25 -12.16 -1.80 -2.19
N THR A 26 -11.26 -1.60 -1.24
CA THR A 26 -10.74 -0.27 -0.89
C THR A 26 -9.23 -0.26 -1.07
N MET A 27 -8.73 0.69 -1.84
CA MET A 27 -7.30 0.98 -1.94
C MET A 27 -6.92 1.93 -0.81
N TYR A 28 -5.90 1.56 -0.05
CA TYR A 28 -5.36 2.36 1.04
C TYR A 28 -3.92 2.77 0.75
N ARG A 29 -3.53 3.93 1.27
CA ARG A 29 -2.13 4.32 1.48
C ARG A 29 -1.82 4.31 2.96
N CYS A 30 -0.70 3.71 3.32
CA CYS A 30 -0.22 3.74 4.69
C CYS A 30 0.44 5.08 5.01
N ASN A 31 0.00 5.71 6.08
CA ASN A 31 0.53 6.99 6.56
C ASN A 31 1.94 6.82 7.18
N ARG A 32 2.31 5.59 7.58
CA ARG A 32 3.62 5.29 8.18
C ARG A 32 4.71 4.98 7.14
N CYS A 33 4.43 4.09 6.18
CA CYS A 33 5.44 3.63 5.23
C CYS A 33 5.19 4.07 3.78
N GLY A 34 4.09 4.79 3.51
CA GLY A 34 3.71 5.22 2.16
C GLY A 34 3.24 4.11 1.23
N GLY A 35 3.25 2.85 1.66
CA GLY A 35 2.85 1.70 0.85
C GLY A 35 1.38 1.73 0.47
N GLU A 36 1.08 1.42 -0.79
CA GLU A 36 -0.28 1.32 -1.32
C GLU A 36 -0.71 -0.14 -1.45
N PHE A 37 -1.93 -0.46 -1.07
CA PHE A 37 -2.47 -1.81 -1.16
C PHE A 37 -3.99 -1.79 -1.30
N ASN A 38 -4.51 -2.86 -1.88
CA ASN A 38 -5.96 -3.11 -1.94
C ASN A 38 -6.37 -4.05 -0.82
N HIS A 39 -7.48 -3.72 -0.18
CA HIS A 39 -8.17 -4.53 0.82
C HIS A 39 -9.49 -5.01 0.22
N TYR A 40 -9.66 -6.33 0.12
CA TYR A 40 -10.83 -6.98 -0.44
C TYR A 40 -11.67 -7.58 0.68
N VAL A 41 -12.93 -7.21 0.78
CA VAL A 41 -13.90 -7.73 1.76
C VAL A 41 -15.01 -8.45 1.01
N ASN A 42 -15.23 -9.72 1.32
CA ASN A 42 -16.26 -10.53 0.68
C ASN A 42 -17.64 -10.17 1.22
N THR A 43 -18.60 -9.92 0.33
CA THR A 43 -19.97 -9.52 0.69
C THR A 43 -20.96 -10.68 0.74
N THR A 44 -20.55 -11.89 0.37
CA THR A 44 -21.46 -13.06 0.25
C THR A 44 -21.38 -14.03 1.41
N GLY A 45 -20.43 -13.85 2.33
CA GLY A 45 -20.20 -14.76 3.46
C GLY A 45 -19.70 -16.16 3.07
N LYS A 46 -19.38 -16.39 1.78
CA LYS A 46 -18.87 -17.67 1.26
C LYS A 46 -17.46 -17.50 0.68
N GLY A 47 -16.58 -18.45 0.94
CA GLY A 47 -15.18 -18.41 0.46
C GLY A 47 -14.29 -17.53 1.34
N LYS A 48 -13.23 -16.94 0.76
CA LYS A 48 -12.26 -16.15 1.53
C LYS A 48 -12.91 -14.86 2.03
N PRO A 49 -12.94 -14.59 3.35
CA PRO A 49 -13.67 -13.44 3.89
C PRO A 49 -12.96 -12.12 3.58
N GLU A 50 -11.63 -12.12 3.62
CA GLU A 50 -10.82 -10.91 3.45
C GLU A 50 -9.43 -11.25 2.89
N TYR A 51 -8.88 -10.37 2.07
CA TYR A 51 -7.45 -10.42 1.72
C TYR A 51 -6.87 -9.07 1.27
N TYR A 52 -5.54 -9.01 1.28
CA TYR A 52 -4.77 -7.85 0.88
C TYR A 52 -3.96 -8.14 -0.39
N VAL A 53 -3.89 -7.16 -1.29
CA VAL A 53 -3.01 -7.18 -2.47
C VAL A 53 -2.07 -5.98 -2.40
N ARG A 54 -0.78 -6.26 -2.23
CA ARG A 54 0.31 -5.27 -2.27
C ARG A 54 0.42 -4.69 -3.67
N ILE A 55 0.31 -3.36 -3.83
CA ILE A 55 0.52 -2.70 -5.11
C ILE A 55 2.02 -2.41 -5.24
N LYS A 56 2.67 -3.00 -6.24
CA LYS A 56 4.01 -2.58 -6.62
C LYS A 56 3.91 -1.24 -7.38
N PRO A 57 4.74 -0.23 -7.07
CA PRO A 57 4.83 0.96 -7.89
C PRO A 57 5.06 0.53 -9.33
N ARG A 58 4.23 1.01 -10.26
CA ARG A 58 4.55 0.82 -11.67
C ARG A 58 5.81 1.62 -11.95
N LEU A 59 6.92 0.94 -12.24
CA LEU A 59 8.11 1.57 -12.79
C LEU A 59 7.64 2.34 -14.03
N LYS A 60 7.62 3.67 -13.97
CA LYS A 60 7.44 4.47 -15.17
C LYS A 60 8.63 4.14 -16.06
N ARG A 61 8.41 3.42 -17.16
CA ARG A 61 9.45 3.16 -18.17
C ARG A 61 10.11 4.51 -18.49
N GLY A 62 11.39 4.66 -18.16
CA GLY A 62 12.19 5.85 -18.45
C GLY A 62 12.54 6.80 -17.30
N VAL A 63 12.12 6.55 -16.05
CA VAL A 63 12.63 7.34 -14.90
C VAL A 63 13.68 6.51 -14.16
N PRO A 64 14.96 6.92 -14.11
CA PRO A 64 15.94 6.28 -13.25
C PRO A 64 15.42 6.29 -11.82
N SER A 65 15.37 5.12 -11.20
CA SER A 65 15.00 4.97 -9.79
C SER A 65 15.94 5.84 -8.98
N ALA A 66 15.45 6.96 -8.44
CA ALA A 66 16.21 7.78 -7.51
C ALA A 66 16.54 6.90 -6.31
N THR A 67 17.78 6.41 -6.26
CA THR A 67 18.35 5.77 -5.09
C THR A 67 18.22 6.74 -3.93
N SER A 68 17.62 6.24 -2.86
CA SER A 68 17.62 6.86 -1.54
C SER A 68 19.03 7.33 -1.21
N GLY A 69 19.24 8.64 -1.16
CA GLY A 69 20.49 9.23 -0.70
C GLY A 69 20.69 8.90 0.77
N SER A 70 21.52 7.90 1.04
CA SER A 70 22.20 7.76 2.33
C SER A 70 23.34 8.77 2.36
N GLY A 71 23.28 9.71 3.31
CA GLY A 71 24.27 10.77 3.47
C GLY A 71 25.68 10.23 3.71
N HIS A 72 26.66 11.04 3.35
CA HIS A 72 27.98 10.97 3.95
C HIS A 72 28.36 12.35 4.48
N GLU A 73 28.73 12.31 5.75
CA GLU A 73 29.22 13.34 6.65
C GLU A 73 30.41 14.13 6.08
N SER A 74 30.48 15.42 6.40
CA SER A 74 31.73 16.18 6.34
C SER A 74 31.72 17.22 7.46
N VAL A 75 32.32 16.82 8.58
CA VAL A 75 32.89 17.75 9.57
C VAL A 75 34.23 18.22 9.02
N LYS A 76 34.48 19.53 9.04
CA LYS A 76 35.83 20.10 9.13
C LYS A 76 35.76 21.59 9.52
N ASP A 77 36.35 21.91 10.67
CA ASP A 77 37.03 23.18 10.94
C ASP A 77 38.53 22.97 10.76
#